data_AF-A0A662ECE4-F1
#
_entry.id   AF-A0A662ECE4-F1
#
_cell.length_a   1.000
_cell.length_b   1.000
_cell.length_c   1.000
_cell.angle_alpha   90.00
_cell.angle_beta   90.00
_cell.angle_gamma   90.00
#
_symmetry.space_group_name_H-M   'P 1'
#
loop_
_entity.id
_entity.type
_entity.pdbx_description
1 polymer ?
#
loop_
_entity_poly.entity_id
_entity_poly.type
_entity_poly.pdbx_seq_one_letter_code
_entity_poly.pdbx_strand_id
1 'polypeptide(L)' 'MSEIVNIVGREILDSRGNPTVEVEVMLDSGSIGR' A
#
# COMPACT_ATOMS: atom_id res chain seq x y z
N MET A 1 13.20 13.92 -5.12
CA MET A 1 11.79 13.76 -4.76
C MET A 1 11.59 12.30 -4.43
N SER A 2 11.52 12.02 -3.13
CA SER A 2 11.32 10.68 -2.56
C SER A 2 10.54 10.79 -1.23
N GLU A 3 9.84 11.91 -1.03
CA GLU A 3 9.06 12.13 0.18
C GLU A 3 7.76 11.33 0.05
N ILE A 4 7.35 10.67 1.13
CA ILE A 4 6.08 9.92 1.16
C ILE A 4 4.95 10.92 1.40
N VAL A 5 3.98 10.95 0.50
CA VAL A 5 2.85 11.91 0.58
C VAL A 5 1.52 11.25 0.89
N ASN A 6 1.40 9.93 0.69
CA ASN A 6 0.20 9.19 1.06
C ASN A 6 0.51 7.72 1.37
N ILE A 7 -0.21 7.15 2.35
CA ILE A 7 -0.16 5.74 2.72
C ILE A 7 -1.59 5.26 2.97
N VAL A 8 -2.03 4.24 2.25
CA VAL A 8 -3.36 3.66 2.39
C VAL A 8 -3.26 2.16 2.65
N GLY A 9 -3.72 1.72 3.82
CA GLY A 9 -3.83 0.32 4.18
C GLY A 9 -5.24 -0.22 3.93
N ARG A 10 -5.34 -1.47 3.48
CA ARG A 10 -6.61 -2.17 3.28
C ARG A 10 -6.51 -3.62 3.72
N GLU A 11 -7.59 -4.13 4.31
CA GLU A 11 -7.73 -5.55 4.59
C GLU A 11 -8.07 -6.30 3.30
N ILE A 12 -7.36 -7.40 3.06
CA ILE A 12 -7.55 -8.33 1.93
C ILE A 12 -7.48 -9.78 2.46
N LEU A 13 -7.80 -10.75 1.61
CA LEU A 13 -7.63 -12.17 1.95
C LEU A 13 -6.34 -12.72 1.32
N ASP A 14 -5.60 -13.52 2.08
CA ASP A 14 -4.45 -14.28 1.57
C ASP A 14 -4.91 -15.51 0.74
N SER A 15 -3.94 -16.28 0.23
CA SER A 15 -4.23 -17.50 -0.55
C SER A 15 -4.88 -18.64 0.25
N ARG A 16 -4.94 -18.52 1.59
CA ARG A 16 -5.58 -19.46 2.51
C ARG A 16 -6.93 -18.93 3.02
N GLY A 17 -7.36 -17.75 2.57
CA GLY A 17 -8.60 -17.12 3.00
C GLY A 17 -8.52 -16.42 4.36
N ASN A 18 -7.33 -16.19 4.90
CA ASN A 18 -7.17 -15.44 6.14
C ASN A 18 -7.07 -13.94 5.85
N PRO A 19 -7.66 -13.07 6.69
CA PRO A 19 -7.44 -11.64 6.58
C PRO A 19 -5.97 -11.26 6.73
N THR A 20 -5.49 -10.38 5.86
CA THR A 20 -4.16 -9.79 5.86
C THR A 20 -4.23 -8.33 5.38
N VAL A 21 -3.12 -7.60 5.43
CA VAL A 21 -3.07 -6.18 5.04
C VAL A 21 -2.27 -6.01 3.76
N GLU A 22 -2.82 -5.24 2.83
CA GLU A 22 -2.13 -4.69 1.67
C GLU A 22 -2.00 -3.17 1.84
N VAL A 23 -0.87 -2.60 1.45
CA VAL A 23 -0.59 -1.17 1.64
C VAL A 23 -0.17 -0.56 0.32
N GLU A 24 -0.77 0.56 -0.06
CA GLU A 24 -0.32 1.39 -1.17
C GLU A 24 0.42 2.63 -0.63
N VAL A 25 1.59 2.94 -1.19
CA VAL A 25 2.41 4.10 -0.84
C VAL A 25 2.62 4.97 -2.07
N MET A 26 2.40 6.28 -1.93
CA MET A 26 2.64 7.28 -2.97
C MET A 26 3.75 8.24 -2.54
N LEU A 27 4.69 8.49 -3.45
CA LEU A 27 5.74 9.50 -3.29
C LEU A 27 5.35 10.84 -3.92
N ASP A 28 5.98 11.92 -3.47
CA ASP A 28 5.90 13.27 -4.04
C ASP A 28 6.22 13.32 -5.55
N SER A 29 7.06 12.37 -6.02
CA SER A 29 7.39 12.16 -7.43
C SER A 29 6.25 11.55 -8.26
N GLY A 30 5.16 11.13 -7.62
CA GLY A 30 4.05 10.39 -8.24
C GLY A 30 4.29 8.88 -8.38
N SER A 31 5.42 8.36 -7.92
CA SER A 31 5.67 6.91 -7.89
C SER A 31 4.75 6.20 -6.89
N ILE A 32 4.23 5.02 -7.25
CA ILE A 32 3.31 4.21 -6.43
C ILE A 32 3.89 2.81 -6.23
N GLY A 33 3.83 2.29 -5.00
CA GLY A 33 4.20 0.92 -4.64
C GLY A 33 3.11 0.24 -3.80
N ARG A 34 2.99 -1.09 -3.93
CA ARG A 34 2.02 -1.93 -3.22
C ARG A 34 2.65 -3.22 -2.70
#